data_AF-A0A8G1VIS2-F1
#
_entry.id   AF-A0A8G1VIS2-F1
#
_cell.length_a   1.000
_cell.length_b   1.000
_cell.length_c   1.000
_cell.angle_alpha   90.00
_cell.angle_beta   90.00
_cell.angle_gamma   90.00
#
_symmetry.space_group_name_H-M   'P 1'
#
loop_
_entity.id
_entity.type
_entity.pdbx_description
1 polymer ?
#
loop_
_entity_poly.entity_id
_entity_poly.type
_entity_poly.pdbx_seq_one_letter_code
_entity_poly.pdbx_strand_id
1 'polypeptide(L)'
;MGRFVCSNDSCTSTGWTSKKIAITIRLYPRDEYNARVYHQRCKKCNSLSRPFLDEDSYAERIAYRLKKWYGVDVERPVYDERKRTKPHNRELCEGCRAGRCSFAEVWDEDDNW
;
A
#
# COMPACT_ATOMS: atom_id res chain seq x y z
N MET A 1 -2.38 7.32 0.68
CA MET A 1 -3.14 6.66 1.80
C MET A 1 -4.33 5.92 1.20
N GLY A 2 -5.17 5.22 1.96
CA GLY A 2 -6.46 4.79 1.42
C GLY A 2 -7.49 4.48 2.49
N ARG A 3 -8.76 4.61 2.11
CA ARG A 3 -9.94 4.33 2.94
C ARG A 3 -10.53 2.98 2.52
N PHE A 4 -10.94 2.18 3.48
CA PHE A 4 -11.49 0.84 3.26
C PHE A 4 -12.91 0.83 3.74
N VAL A 5 -13.83 0.55 2.83
CA VAL A 5 -15.26 0.42 3.14
C VAL A 5 -15.62 -1.05 3.06
N CYS A 6 -16.27 -1.56 4.09
CA CYS A 6 -16.73 -2.94 4.13
C CYS A 6 -17.83 -3.12 3.08
N SER A 7 -17.68 -4.06 2.16
CA SER A 7 -18.70 -4.38 1.14
C SER A 7 -19.70 -5.45 1.61
N ASN A 8 -19.63 -5.85 2.88
CA ASN A 8 -20.60 -6.77 3.47
C ASN A 8 -21.76 -5.95 4.04
N ASP A 9 -22.94 -6.03 3.42
CA ASP A 9 -24.12 -5.24 3.78
C ASP A 9 -24.66 -5.56 5.20
N SER A 10 -24.38 -6.77 5.71
CA SER A 10 -24.72 -7.14 7.09
C SER A 10 -23.77 -6.53 8.13
N CYS A 11 -22.64 -5.97 7.70
CA CYS A 11 -21.61 -5.45 8.58
C CYS A 11 -21.80 -3.95 8.82
N THR A 12 -22.13 -3.58 10.05
CA THR A 12 -22.31 -2.16 10.47
C THR A 12 -21.01 -1.37 10.61
N SER A 13 -19.92 -1.79 9.97
CA SER A 13 -18.63 -1.09 10.05
C SER A 13 -18.64 0.12 9.13
N THR A 14 -18.25 1.28 9.66
CA THR A 14 -18.07 2.52 8.89
C THR A 14 -16.80 2.54 8.03
N GLY A 15 -16.06 1.43 8.01
CA GLY A 15 -14.78 1.32 7.35
C GLY A 15 -13.63 1.82 8.23
N TRP A 16 -12.43 1.87 7.64
CA TRP A 16 -11.24 2.38 8.32
C TRP A 16 -10.22 2.92 7.31
N THR A 17 -9.31 3.76 7.77
CA THR A 17 -8.23 4.30 6.93
C THR A 17 -6.91 3.60 7.22
N SER A 18 -6.17 3.28 6.16
CA SER A 18 -4.77 2.84 6.28
C SER A 18 -3.86 3.88 5.66
N LYS A 19 -2.80 4.25 6.37
CA LYS A 19 -1.73 5.06 5.79
C LYS A 19 -0.80 4.23 4.90
N LYS A 20 -0.87 2.91 4.97
CA LYS A 20 -0.04 1.97 4.19
C LYS A 20 -0.88 0.95 3.43
N ILE A 21 -0.67 0.89 2.12
CA ILE A 21 -1.24 -0.12 1.24
C ILE A 21 -0.08 -0.70 0.45
N ALA A 22 0.07 -2.02 0.51
CA ALA A 22 1.13 -2.69 -0.22
C ALA A 22 0.86 -2.60 -1.72
N ILE A 23 1.93 -2.44 -2.49
CA ILE A 23 1.92 -2.48 -3.95
C ILE A 23 3.05 -3.39 -4.38
N THR A 24 2.75 -4.36 -5.23
CA THR A 24 3.75 -5.11 -5.97
C THR A 24 3.68 -4.72 -7.43
N ILE A 25 4.82 -4.35 -8.00
CA ILE A 25 4.98 -4.17 -9.44
C ILE A 25 5.72 -5.40 -9.94
N ARG A 26 5.25 -6.00 -11.04
CA ARG A 26 5.95 -7.09 -11.71
C ARG A 26 6.17 -6.69 -13.16
N LEU A 27 7.43 -6.72 -13.57
CA LEU A 27 7.85 -6.56 -14.96
C LEU A 27 7.80 -7.91 -15.68
N TYR A 28 7.40 -7.89 -16.94
CA TYR A 28 7.35 -9.00 -17.88
C TYR A 28 8.24 -8.68 -19.09
N PRO A 29 8.57 -9.68 -19.94
CA PRO A 29 9.24 -9.42 -21.20
C PRO A 29 8.50 -8.36 -22.04
N ARG A 30 9.24 -7.63 -22.87
CA ARG A 30 8.72 -6.52 -23.72
C ARG A 30 8.24 -5.28 -22.96
N ASP A 31 8.80 -5.04 -21.78
CA ASP A 31 8.51 -3.85 -20.95
C ASP A 31 7.04 -3.73 -20.52
N GLU A 32 6.31 -4.84 -20.52
CA GLU A 32 4.97 -4.92 -19.97
C GLU A 32 5.05 -5.07 -18.44
N TYR A 33 4.18 -4.38 -17.71
CA TYR A 33 4.13 -4.49 -16.25
C TYR A 33 2.70 -4.60 -15.73
N ASN A 34 2.56 -5.22 -14.57
CA ASN A 34 1.35 -5.06 -13.76
C ASN A 34 1.71 -4.42 -12.41
N ALA A 35 0.76 -3.64 -11.88
CA ALA A 35 0.83 -3.10 -10.54
C ALA A 35 -0.36 -3.63 -9.73
N ARG A 36 -0.08 -4.52 -8.79
CA ARG A 36 -1.08 -5.04 -7.85
C ARG A 36 -1.11 -4.16 -6.61
N VAL A 37 -2.24 -3.51 -6.37
CA VAL A 37 -2.54 -2.85 -5.10
C VAL A 37 -3.32 -3.84 -4.22
N TYR A 38 -2.82 -4.07 -3.01
CA TYR A 38 -3.40 -5.08 -2.12
C TYR A 38 -4.65 -4.56 -1.41
N HIS A 39 -5.66 -5.43 -1.30
CA HIS A 39 -6.84 -5.20 -0.49
C HIS A 39 -6.54 -5.26 1.01
N GLN A 40 -7.51 -4.83 1.81
CA GLN A 40 -7.48 -5.00 3.24
C GLN A 40 -8.76 -5.67 3.73
N ARG A 41 -8.77 -6.11 4.98
CA ARG A 41 -9.94 -6.71 5.62
C ARG A 41 -10.68 -5.72 6.51
N CYS A 42 -11.99 -5.91 6.63
CA CYS A 42 -12.79 -5.17 7.58
C CYS A 42 -12.36 -5.50 9.02
N LYS A 43 -12.22 -4.47 9.87
CA LYS A 43 -11.92 -4.65 11.30
C LYS A 43 -12.99 -5.45 12.06
N LYS A 44 -14.24 -5.41 11.61
CA LYS A 44 -15.39 -5.99 12.32
C LYS A 44 -15.71 -7.42 11.86
N CYS A 45 -15.92 -7.62 10.56
CA CYS A 45 -16.33 -8.92 10.01
C CYS A 45 -15.24 -9.66 9.23
N ASN A 46 -14.03 -9.08 9.14
CA ASN A 46 -12.88 -9.67 8.45
C ASN A 46 -13.10 -9.97 6.94
N SER A 47 -14.19 -9.47 6.36
CA SER A 47 -14.44 -9.57 4.92
C SER A 47 -13.41 -8.76 4.15
N LEU A 48 -13.13 -9.19 2.92
CA LEU A 48 -12.25 -8.46 2.02
C LEU A 48 -12.89 -7.13 1.61
N SER A 49 -12.10 -6.07 1.61
CA SER A 49 -12.51 -4.71 1.27
C SER A 49 -11.51 -4.11 0.28
N ARG A 50 -12.05 -3.63 -0.84
CA ARG A 50 -11.27 -2.89 -1.83
C ARG A 50 -10.98 -1.49 -1.28
N PRO A 51 -9.73 -1.01 -1.35
CA PRO A 51 -9.43 0.38 -0.99
C PRO A 51 -10.11 1.35 -1.94
N PHE A 52 -10.65 2.41 -1.38
CA PHE A 52 -10.78 3.70 -2.03
C PHE A 52 -9.42 4.41 -1.95
N LEU A 53 -8.78 4.57 -3.09
CA LEU A 53 -7.44 5.14 -3.24
C LEU A 53 -7.55 6.57 -3.72
N ASP A 54 -6.54 7.36 -3.38
CA ASP A 54 -6.20 8.55 -4.14
C ASP A 54 -5.45 8.07 -5.40
N GLU A 55 -6.13 8.07 -6.55
CA GLU A 55 -5.64 7.45 -7.78
C GLU A 55 -4.34 8.12 -8.26
N ASP A 56 -4.27 9.44 -8.24
CA ASP A 56 -3.09 10.22 -8.64
C ASP A 56 -1.89 9.87 -7.75
N SER A 57 -2.09 9.83 -6.43
CA SER A 57 -1.02 9.46 -5.49
C SER A 57 -0.49 8.04 -5.73
N TYR A 58 -1.34 7.09 -6.16
CA TYR A 58 -0.88 5.72 -6.45
C TYR A 58 -0.23 5.59 -7.82
N ALA A 59 -0.77 6.27 -8.82
CA ALA A 59 -0.17 6.35 -10.15
C ALA A 59 1.25 6.93 -10.08
N GLU A 60 1.44 8.03 -9.36
CA GLU A 60 2.76 8.65 -9.15
C GLU A 60 3.75 7.72 -8.45
N ARG A 61 3.31 6.96 -7.43
CA ARG A 61 4.17 6.00 -6.72
C ARG A 61 4.60 4.84 -7.60
N ILE A 62 3.73 4.38 -8.50
CA ILE A 62 4.05 3.35 -9.50
C ILE A 62 5.03 3.94 -10.51
N ALA A 63 4.73 5.10 -11.08
CA ALA A 63 5.57 5.79 -12.05
C ALA A 63 6.97 6.08 -11.50
N TYR A 64 7.08 6.57 -10.26
CA TYR A 64 8.36 6.80 -9.60
C TYR A 64 9.21 5.52 -9.50
N ARG A 65 8.61 4.40 -9.09
CA ARG A 65 9.31 3.11 -8.97
C ARG A 65 9.76 2.58 -10.33
N LEU A 66 8.92 2.69 -11.36
CA LEU A 66 9.30 2.32 -12.72
C LEU A 66 10.46 3.18 -13.23
N LYS A 67 10.37 4.50 -13.09
CA LYS A 67 11.46 5.41 -13.48
C LYS A 67 12.78 5.06 -12.78
N LYS A 68 12.75 4.78 -11.48
CA LYS A 68 13.93 4.31 -10.72
C LYS A 68 14.46 2.96 -11.21
N TRP A 69 13.59 1.99 -11.55
CA TRP A 69 14.03 0.71 -12.12
C TRP A 69 14.77 0.86 -13.44
N TYR A 70 14.34 1.80 -14.28
CA TYR A 70 14.99 2.10 -15.56
C TYR A 70 16.15 3.11 -15.45
N GLY A 71 16.59 3.45 -14.23
CA GLY A 71 17.72 4.36 -14.03
C GLY A 71 17.45 5.82 -14.42
N VAL A 72 16.19 6.21 -14.59
CA VAL A 72 15.82 7.61 -14.85
C VAL A 72 16.07 8.43 -13.59
N ASP A 73 16.81 9.52 -13.73
CA ASP A 73 16.99 10.44 -12.62
C ASP A 73 15.69 11.18 -12.33
N VAL A 74 15.23 11.02 -11.09
CA VAL A 74 13.97 11.58 -10.60
C VAL A 74 14.16 11.96 -9.14
N GLU A 75 13.66 13.14 -8.80
CA GLU A 75 13.64 13.63 -7.44
C GLU A 75 12.86 12.69 -6.51
N ARG A 76 13.36 12.53 -5.29
CA ARG A 76 12.67 11.73 -4.26
C ARG A 76 11.42 12.48 -3.83
N PRO A 77 10.22 11.87 -3.90
CA PRO A 77 9.01 12.52 -3.44
C PRO A 77 9.13 12.85 -1.95
N VAL A 78 8.80 14.09 -1.60
CA VAL A 78 8.76 14.54 -0.20
C VAL A 78 7.51 13.97 0.44
N TYR A 79 7.69 13.05 1.38
CA TYR A 79 6.60 12.49 2.15
C TYR A 79 6.60 13.11 3.55
N ASP A 80 5.44 13.57 4.00
CA ASP A 80 5.26 14.03 5.38
C ASP A 80 5.51 12.86 6.35
N GLU A 81 6.62 12.94 7.08
CA GLU A 81 7.07 11.89 8.01
C GLU A 81 6.11 11.70 9.18
N ARG A 82 5.38 12.76 9.58
CA ARG A 82 4.33 12.68 10.60
C ARG A 82 3.14 11.83 10.13
N LYS A 83 3.04 11.57 8.81
CA LYS A 83 2.05 10.65 8.23
C LYS A 83 2.55 9.21 8.15
N ARG A 84 3.79 8.88 8.55
CA ARG A 84 4.30 7.49 8.53
C ARG A 84 3.83 6.64 9.73
N THR A 85 3.47 7.27 10.83
CA THR A 85 3.31 6.63 12.16
C THR A 85 1.87 6.15 12.48
N LYS A 86 1.28 5.33 11.57
CA LYS A 86 0.01 4.53 11.72
C LYS A 86 -1.31 5.23 11.31
N PRO A 87 -2.42 4.52 10.92
CA PRO A 87 -2.70 3.07 11.04
C PRO A 87 -2.21 2.26 9.85
N HIS A 88 -1.43 1.22 10.13
CA HIS A 88 -1.31 0.05 9.28
C HIS A 88 -1.55 -1.15 10.17
N ASN A 89 -2.58 -1.94 9.86
CA ASN A 89 -2.86 -3.17 10.57
C ASN A 89 -2.40 -4.35 9.70
N ARG A 90 -1.36 -5.04 10.14
CA ARG A 90 -0.75 -6.16 9.42
C ARG A 90 -1.68 -7.35 9.28
N GLU A 91 -2.48 -7.61 10.31
CA GLU A 91 -3.41 -8.75 10.34
C GLU A 91 -4.54 -8.59 9.32
N LEU A 92 -4.90 -7.34 9.01
CA LEU A 92 -5.93 -7.00 8.03
C LEU A 92 -5.37 -6.77 6.64
N CYS A 93 -4.05 -6.74 6.46
CA CYS A 93 -3.41 -6.43 5.18
C CYS A 93 -3.11 -7.68 4.37
N GLU A 94 -3.73 -7.79 3.19
CA GLU A 94 -3.43 -8.89 2.26
C GLU A 94 -1.98 -8.84 1.75
N GLY A 95 -1.38 -7.65 1.71
CA GLY A 95 0.03 -7.49 1.38
C GLY A 95 0.94 -8.09 2.45
N CYS A 96 0.61 -7.91 3.74
CA CYS A 96 1.35 -8.53 4.84
C CYS A 96 1.14 -10.04 4.86
N ARG A 97 -0.11 -10.50 4.70
CA ARG A 97 -0.44 -11.94 4.61
C ARG A 97 0.29 -12.62 3.44
N ALA A 98 0.50 -11.91 2.33
CA ALA A 98 1.25 -12.41 1.19
C ALA A 98 2.77 -12.22 1.31
N GLY A 99 3.30 -11.67 2.42
CA GLY A 99 4.73 -11.38 2.57
C GLY A 99 5.28 -10.32 1.61
N ARG A 100 4.43 -9.47 1.03
CA ARG A 100 4.80 -8.43 0.04
C ARG A 100 4.70 -7.00 0.57
N CYS A 101 4.38 -6.84 1.86
CA CYS A 101 4.39 -5.54 2.50
C CYS A 101 5.77 -5.28 3.10
N SER A 102 6.49 -4.29 2.58
CA SER A 102 7.80 -3.83 3.08
C SER A 102 7.79 -3.27 4.51
N PHE A 103 6.62 -3.28 5.18
CA PHE A 103 6.46 -2.85 6.57
C PHE A 103 6.14 -4.01 7.51
N ALA A 104 6.26 -5.25 7.03
CA ALA A 104 6.21 -6.44 7.87
C ALA A 104 7.48 -6.61 8.74
N GLU A 105 8.53 -5.82 8.54
CA GLU A 105 9.80 -6.01 9.26
C GLU A 105 10.44 -4.73 9.78
N VAL A 106 9.71 -3.60 9.84
CA VAL A 106 10.26 -2.42 10.51
C VAL A 106 9.94 -2.52 12.00
N TRP A 107 10.72 -3.31 12.72
CA TRP A 107 11.15 -2.91 14.05
C TRP A 107 12.09 -1.73 13.84
N ASP A 108 11.85 -0.65 14.56
CA ASP A 108 12.70 0.54 14.53
C ASP A 108 14.09 0.16 15.05
N GLU A 109 15.02 -0.18 14.16
CA GLU A 109 16.44 -0.15 14.45
C GLU A 109 17.16 0.54 13.28
N ASP A 110 18.05 1.44 13.68
CA ASP A 110 18.88 2.36 12.94
C ASP A 110 19.38 1.88 11.57
N ASP A 111 19.41 2.79 10.59
CA ASP A 111 20.45 2.76 9.55
C ASP A 111 20.79 4.17 9.07
N ASN A 112 21.84 4.68 9.71
CA ASN A 112 22.76 5.69 9.27
C ASN A 112 23.42 5.27 7.94
N TRP A 113 23.20 6.03 6.86
CA TRP A 113 24.13 6.19 5.74
C TRP A 113 23.80 7.44 4.92
#